data_AF-A0AAW3S6C8-F1
#
_entry.id   AF-A0AAW3S6C8-F1
#
_cell.length_a   1.000
_cell.length_b   1.000
_cell.length_c   1.000
_cell.angle_alpha   90.00
_cell.angle_beta   90.00
_cell.angle_gamma   90.00
#
_symmetry.space_group_name_H-M   'P 1'
#
loop_
_entity.id
_entity.type
_entity.pdbx_description
1 polymer ?
#
loop_
_entity_poly.entity_id
_entity_poly.type
_entity_poly.pdbx_seq_one_letter_code
_entity_poly.pdbx_strand_id
1 'polypeptide(L)'
;MPLPKEKRHRSALLSRIEKAWLHGVSHVTYEELYLWFDVEKIAKAPYRGIAEAFEEVAGDDAPEVRIIDGRGGIHLVVEQTRDGSEMRTLSALAE
;
A
#
# COMPACT_ATOMS: atom_id res chain seq x y z
N MET A 1 -6.07 2.51 18.73
CA MET A 1 -5.99 1.58 17.58
C MET A 1 -4.53 1.33 17.27
N PRO A 2 -4.06 0.11 16.95
CA PRO A 2 -2.63 -0.14 16.81
C PRO A 2 -2.15 0.34 15.44
N LEU A 3 -1.91 1.64 15.35
CA LEU A 3 -0.97 2.20 14.38
C LEU A 3 0.45 1.92 14.88
N PRO A 4 1.47 1.96 13.99
CA PRO A 4 2.85 1.82 14.43
C PRO A 4 3.16 2.74 15.61
N LYS A 5 3.74 2.19 16.69
CA LYS A 5 3.88 2.92 17.97
C LYS A 5 4.77 4.16 17.84
N GLU A 6 5.75 4.11 16.93
CA GLU A 6 6.69 5.19 16.70
C GLU A 6 6.36 5.95 15.41
N LYS A 7 6.46 7.29 15.48
CA LYS A 7 6.24 8.16 14.31
C LYS A 7 7.10 7.77 13.11
N ARG A 8 8.35 7.34 13.35
CA ARG A 8 9.27 6.90 12.30
C ARG A 8 8.78 5.63 11.60
N HIS A 9 8.23 4.68 12.34
CA HIS A 9 7.67 3.45 11.79
C HIS A 9 6.39 3.74 10.99
N ARG A 10 5.57 4.67 11.47
CA ARG A 10 4.41 5.16 10.70
C ARG A 10 4.85 5.82 9.39
N SER A 11 5.84 6.70 9.40
CA SER A 11 6.39 7.30 8.17
C SER A 11 6.97 6.27 7.21
N ALA A 12 7.63 5.23 7.72
CA ALA A 12 8.13 4.14 6.90
C ALA A 12 7.00 3.35 6.24
N LEU A 13 5.94 3.03 6.99
CA LEU A 13 4.74 2.37 6.46
C LEU A 13 4.07 3.21 5.37
N LEU A 14 3.86 4.50 5.61
CA LEU A 14 3.29 5.42 4.62
C LEU A 14 4.13 5.46 3.34
N SER A 15 5.47 5.54 3.46
CA SER A 15 6.36 5.49 2.29
C SER A 15 6.26 4.18 1.51
N ARG A 16 6.01 3.04 2.18
CA ARG A 16 5.78 1.74 1.50
C ARG A 16 4.45 1.72 0.76
N ILE A 17 3.43 2.34 1.33
CA ILE A 17 2.11 2.49 0.73
C ILE A 17 2.19 3.41 -0.50
N GLU A 18 2.85 4.56 -0.39
CA GLU A 18 3.07 5.48 -1.52
C GLU A 18 3.81 4.80 -2.67
N LYS A 19 4.80 3.95 -2.37
CA LYS A 19 5.47 3.12 -3.38
C LYS A 19 4.52 2.13 -4.04
N ALA A 20 3.66 1.47 -3.26
CA ALA A 20 2.66 0.54 -3.80
C ALA A 20 1.66 1.28 -4.70
N TRP A 21 1.27 2.49 -4.32
CA TRP A 21 0.42 3.37 -5.11
C TRP A 21 1.05 3.74 -6.45
N LEU A 22 2.29 4.24 -6.44
CA LEU A 22 2.98 4.70 -7.64
C LEU A 22 3.39 3.57 -8.58
N HIS A 23 3.77 2.40 -8.04
CA HIS A 23 4.34 1.31 -8.82
C HIS A 23 3.41 0.09 -8.95
N GLY A 24 2.24 0.11 -8.32
CA GLY A 24 1.28 -1.00 -8.24
C GLY A 24 1.65 -2.08 -7.21
N VAL A 25 2.89 -2.12 -6.72
CA VAL A 25 3.31 -3.10 -5.70
C VAL A 25 4.43 -2.59 -4.79
N SER A 26 4.39 -2.98 -3.52
CA SER A 26 5.48 -2.77 -2.56
C SER A 26 5.60 -3.99 -1.64
N HIS A 27 6.83 -4.37 -1.28
CA HIS A 27 7.09 -5.45 -0.34
C HIS A 27 7.45 -4.89 1.03
N VAL A 28 6.87 -5.49 2.07
CA VAL A 28 7.16 -5.20 3.48
C VAL A 28 7.51 -6.52 4.17
N THR A 29 8.67 -6.59 4.80
CA THR A 29 9.12 -7.83 5.47
C THR A 29 8.35 -8.08 6.78
N TYR A 30 8.29 -9.34 7.22
CA TYR A 30 7.71 -9.63 8.54
C TYR A 30 8.50 -8.98 9.68
N GLU A 31 9.83 -8.88 9.57
CA GLU A 31 10.68 -8.19 10.55
C GLU A 31 10.31 -6.72 10.68
N GLU A 32 10.09 -6.02 9.57
CA GLU A 32 9.57 -4.65 9.57
C GLU A 32 8.20 -4.57 10.25
N LEU A 33 7.28 -5.50 9.95
CA LEU A 33 5.95 -5.50 10.57
C LEU A 33 6.00 -5.75 12.09
N TYR A 34 6.79 -6.72 12.54
CA TYR A 34 6.98 -6.99 13.96
C TYR A 34 7.53 -5.76 14.69
N LEU A 35 8.54 -5.12 14.09
CA LEU A 35 9.15 -3.91 14.64
C LEU A 35 8.18 -2.72 14.65
N TRP A 36 7.44 -2.48 13.57
CA TRP A 36 6.59 -1.30 13.44
C TRP A 36 5.37 -1.36 14.35
N PHE A 37 4.73 -2.53 14.42
CA PHE A 37 3.52 -2.72 15.22
C PHE A 37 3.81 -3.16 16.65
N ASP A 38 5.06 -3.48 16.98
CA ASP A 38 5.50 -4.00 18.28
C ASP A 38 4.67 -5.22 18.70
N VAL A 39 4.68 -6.24 17.83
CA VAL A 39 3.93 -7.49 17.98
C VAL A 39 4.82 -8.69 17.78
N GLU A 40 4.53 -9.79 18.48
CA GLU A 40 5.25 -11.06 18.35
C GLU A 40 4.67 -11.96 17.25
N LYS A 41 3.43 -11.69 16.82
CA LYS A 41 2.74 -12.44 15.77
C LYS A 41 1.92 -11.50 14.89
N ILE A 42 2.03 -11.68 13.58
CA ILE A 42 1.17 -11.00 12.62
C ILE A 42 -0.21 -11.66 12.66
N ALA A 43 -1.21 -10.87 13.03
CA ALA A 43 -2.61 -11.27 13.15
C ALA A 43 -3.48 -10.13 12.61
N LYS A 44 -4.77 -10.11 12.95
CA LYS A 44 -5.74 -9.13 12.41
C LYS A 44 -5.34 -7.66 12.60
N ALA A 45 -4.60 -7.33 13.66
CA ALA A 45 -4.33 -5.95 14.04
C ALA A 45 -3.35 -5.22 13.09
N PRO A 46 -2.16 -5.77 12.75
CA PRO A 46 -1.30 -5.20 11.70
C PRO A 46 -1.99 -5.00 10.36
N TYR A 47 -2.74 -5.98 9.86
CA TYR A 47 -3.45 -5.86 8.57
C TYR A 47 -4.45 -4.70 8.58
N ARG A 48 -5.21 -4.54 9.67
CA ARG A 48 -6.14 -3.43 9.82
C ARG A 48 -5.41 -2.08 9.84
N GLY A 49 -4.30 -1.98 10.57
CA GLY A 49 -3.51 -0.75 10.62
C GLY A 49 -2.90 -0.37 9.27
N ILE A 50 -2.54 -1.36 8.45
CA ILE A 50 -2.09 -1.13 7.06
C ILE A 50 -3.23 -0.59 6.19
N ALA A 51 -4.42 -1.19 6.27
CA ALA A 51 -5.59 -0.73 5.52
C ALA A 51 -5.99 0.70 5.89
N GLU A 52 -6.02 1.02 7.19
CA GLU A 52 -6.34 2.38 7.68
C GLU A 52 -5.27 3.40 7.26
N ALA A 53 -3.99 3.02 7.28
CA ALA A 53 -2.92 3.87 6.75
C ALA A 53 -3.00 4.05 5.23
N PHE A 54 -3.55 3.06 4.51
CA PHE A 54 -3.78 3.16 3.08
C PHE A 54 -4.90 4.13 2.75
N GLU A 55 -6.04 4.04 3.46
CA GLU A 55 -7.15 4.99 3.36
C GLU A 55 -6.69 6.44 3.61
N GLU A 56 -5.78 6.65 4.58
CA GLU A 56 -5.22 7.98 4.84
C GLU A 56 -4.39 8.54 3.67
N VAL A 57 -3.63 7.71 2.97
CA VAL A 57 -2.79 8.14 1.84
C VAL A 57 -3.63 8.33 0.58
N ALA A 58 -4.58 7.43 0.34
CA ALA A 58 -5.27 7.34 -0.93
C ALA A 58 -6.60 8.12 -0.98
N GLY A 59 -7.19 8.45 0.17
CA GLY A 59 -8.45 9.22 0.25
C GLY A 59 -9.69 8.43 -0.15
N ASP A 60 -10.81 9.13 -0.35
CA ASP A 60 -12.14 8.53 -0.57
C ASP A 60 -12.32 7.78 -1.91
N ASP A 61 -11.52 8.08 -2.93
CA ASP A 61 -11.61 7.51 -4.30
C ASP A 61 -10.50 6.47 -4.58
N ALA A 62 -9.95 5.88 -3.52
CA ALA A 62 -8.82 4.96 -3.62
C ALA A 62 -9.21 3.59 -4.21
N PRO A 63 -8.44 3.03 -5.17
CA PRO A 63 -8.49 1.60 -5.49
C PRO A 63 -8.21 0.74 -4.25
N GLU A 64 -8.82 -0.43 -4.22
CA GLU A 64 -8.63 -1.40 -3.15
C GLU A 64 -7.16 -1.85 -3.05
N VAL A 65 -6.60 -1.81 -1.84
CA VAL A 65 -5.30 -2.42 -1.55
C VAL A 65 -5.47 -3.89 -1.21
N ARG A 66 -4.79 -4.75 -1.95
CA ARG A 66 -4.72 -6.18 -1.64
C ARG A 66 -3.43 -6.48 -0.91
N ILE A 67 -3.55 -7.16 0.22
CA ILE A 67 -2.40 -7.63 0.99
C ILE A 67 -2.24 -9.12 0.69
N ILE A 68 -1.08 -9.49 0.12
CA ILE A 68 -0.78 -10.87 -0.26
C ILE A 68 0.42 -11.34 0.55
N ASP A 69 0.25 -12.39 1.36
CA ASP A 69 1.36 -13.03 2.05
C ASP A 69 2.30 -13.71 1.06
N GLY A 70 3.59 -13.43 1.21
CA GLY A 70 4.67 -13.92 0.36
C GLY A 70 5.83 -14.49 1.17
N ARG A 71 6.90 -14.87 0.48
CA ARG A 71 8.08 -15.42 1.15
C ARG A 71 8.86 -14.30 1.85
N GLY A 72 8.77 -14.24 3.17
CA GLY A 72 9.52 -13.29 4.02
C GLY A 72 8.78 -12.00 4.34
N GLY A 73 7.51 -11.87 3.97
CA GLY A 73 6.73 -10.67 4.24
C GLY A 73 5.40 -10.66 3.51
N ILE A 74 4.87 -9.45 3.34
CA ILE A 74 3.64 -9.18 2.62
C ILE A 74 3.91 -8.30 1.41
N HIS A 75 3.12 -8.49 0.38
CA HIS A 75 3.04 -7.60 -0.78
C HIS A 75 1.79 -6.74 -0.66
N LEU A 76 1.99 -5.43 -0.66
CA LEU A 76 0.92 -4.45 -0.83
C LEU A 76 0.73 -4.26 -2.33
N VAL A 77 -0.39 -4.72 -2.87
CA VAL A 77 -0.73 -4.65 -4.29
C VAL A 77 -1.87 -3.67 -4.47
N VAL A 78 -1.64 -2.65 -5.29
CA VAL A 78 -2.66 -1.66 -5.65
C VAL A 78 -2.97 -1.88 -7.12
N GLU A 79 -4.20 -2.29 -7.42
CA GLU A 79 -4.66 -2.25 -8.81
C GLU A 79 -4.97 -0.81 -9.15
N GLN A 80 -4.08 -0.17 -9.90
CA GLN A 80 -4.43 1.07 -10.54
C GLN A 80 -5.52 0.75 -11.56
N THR A 81 -6.75 1.17 -11.26
CA THR A 81 -7.77 1.32 -12.30
C THR A 81 -7.15 2.28 -13.30
N ARG A 82 -6.59 1.75 -14.39
CA ARG A 82 -6.22 2.57 -15.54
C ARG A 82 -7.53 3.12 -16.05
N ASP A 83 -7.90 4.31 -15.58
CA ASP A 83 -8.90 5.10 -16.26
C ASP A 83 -8.41 5.24 -17.70
N GLY A 84 -9.16 4.68 -18.65
CA GLY A 84 -8.79 4.57 -20.06
C GLY A 84 -8.72 5.92 -20.79
N SER A 85 -8.62 7.05 -20.09
CA SER A 85 -8.63 8.39 -20.66
C SER A 85 -7.31 8.83 -21.31
N GLU A 86 -6.21 8.09 -21.15
CA GLU A 86 -4.92 8.39 -21.82
C GLU A 86 -4.71 7.64 -23.16
N MET A 87 -5.78 7.27 -23.86
CA MET A 87 -5.70 6.85 -25.27
C MET A 87 -6.56 7.72 -26.21
N ARG A 88 -6.56 9.04 -26.00
CA ARG A 88 -7.19 10.02 -26.92
C ARG A 88 -6.25 11.07 -27.52
N THR A 89 -4.95 10.80 -27.61
CA THR A 89 -4.02 11.79 -28.22
C THR A 89 -3.20 11.26 -29.40
N LEU A 90 -3.23 9.96 -29.73
CA LEU A 90 -2.45 9.44 -30.87
C LEU A 90 -3.26 9.16 -32.15
N SER A 91 -4.57 9.35 -32.14
CA SER A 91 -5.39 9.16 -33.37
C SER A 91 -5.61 10.44 -34.17
N ALA A 92 -5.08 11.60 -33.74
CA ALA A 92 -5.30 12.90 -34.40
C ALA A 92 -4.09 13.39 -35.23
N LEU A 93 -3.10 12.53 -35.49
CA LEU A 93 -1.92 12.86 -36.32
C LEU A 93 -1.81 11.97 -37.58
N ALA A 94 -2.93 11.42 -38.03
CA ALA A 94 -3.02 10.56 -39.22
C ALA A 94 -4.12 11.00 -40.19
N GLU A 95 -4.35 12.31 -40.31
CA GLU A 95 -5.07 12.92 -41.45
C GLU A 95 -4.14 13.87 -42.20
#